data_AF-A0A9E1QXY6-F1
#
_entry.id   AF-A0A9E1QXY6-F1
#
_cell.length_a   1.000
_cell.length_b   1.000
_cell.length_c   1.000
_cell.angle_alpha   90.00
_cell.angle_beta   90.00
_cell.angle_gamma   90.00
#
_symmetry.space_group_name_H-M   'P 1'
#
loop_
_entity.id
_entity.type
_entity.pdbx_description
1 polymer ?
#
loop_
_entity_poly.entity_id
_entity_poly.type
_entity_poly.pdbx_seq_one_letter_code
_entity_poly.pdbx_strand_id
1 'polypeptide(L)'
;MKTINKFFTLLFVFTAFVSCKEDFLEETDFGIVAPSNVNATFNITQDNTGLVTITPTAVGAIKFDVDFGDGSEIATGIAAGKHVKHTFTEATHSIGITAIGLGNLKTAASVELMVSFKAPQNLVVAMTNSTTVSRQVDVVATADYA
;
A
#
# COMPACT_ATOMS: atom_id res chain seq x y z
N MET A 1 25.82 72.61 -29.87
CA MET A 1 24.77 71.55 -29.95
C MET A 1 25.31 70.15 -30.30
N LYS A 2 26.43 69.97 -31.01
CA LYS A 2 26.96 68.63 -31.37
C LYS A 2 27.45 67.78 -30.19
N THR A 3 27.97 68.40 -29.12
CA THR A 3 28.50 67.70 -27.93
C THR A 3 27.40 67.22 -26.98
N ILE A 4 26.24 67.89 -26.96
CA ILE A 4 25.11 67.53 -26.09
C ILE A 4 24.35 66.30 -26.61
N ASN A 5 24.23 66.16 -27.93
CA ASN A 5 23.66 64.95 -28.55
C ASN A 5 24.49 63.70 -28.22
N LYS A 6 25.83 63.82 -28.14
CA LYS A 6 26.71 62.71 -27.78
C LYS A 6 26.52 62.24 -26.33
N PHE A 7 26.18 63.16 -25.41
CA PHE A 7 25.86 62.82 -24.02
C PHE A 7 24.53 62.06 -23.91
N PHE A 8 23.50 62.47 -24.65
CA PHE A 8 22.21 61.75 -24.67
C PHE A 8 22.33 60.36 -25.31
N THR A 9 23.13 60.21 -26.37
CA THR A 9 23.40 58.89 -26.96
C THR A 9 24.16 57.97 -26.00
N LEU A 10 25.12 58.51 -25.21
CA LEU A 10 25.87 57.73 -24.22
C LEU A 10 25.00 57.31 -23.03
N LEU A 11 24.07 58.16 -22.60
CA LEU A 11 23.14 57.87 -21.50
C LEU A 11 22.12 56.79 -21.88
N PHE A 12 21.63 56.80 -23.14
CA PHE A 12 20.68 55.81 -23.65
C PHE A 12 21.31 54.41 -23.81
N VAL A 13 22.60 54.35 -24.18
CA VAL A 13 23.37 53.10 -24.24
C VAL A 13 23.57 52.49 -22.85
N PHE A 14 23.79 53.32 -21.82
CA PHE A 14 23.95 52.84 -20.44
C PHE A 14 22.65 52.26 -19.86
N THR A 15 21.48 52.84 -20.18
CA THR A 15 20.19 52.36 -19.71
C THR A 15 19.74 51.04 -20.36
N ALA A 16 20.26 50.71 -21.55
CA ALA A 16 19.95 49.45 -22.23
C ALA A 16 20.54 48.20 -21.54
N PHE A 17 21.64 48.35 -20.78
CA PHE A 17 22.26 47.25 -20.03
C PHE A 17 21.66 47.03 -18.62
N VAL A 18 20.79 47.93 -18.14
CA VAL A 18 20.17 47.83 -16.80
C VAL A 18 18.78 47.19 -16.87
N SER A 19 18.23 46.96 -18.07
CA SER A 19 16.88 46.41 -18.27
C SER A 19 16.80 44.88 -18.39
N CYS A 20 17.92 44.16 -18.32
CA CYS A 20 17.90 42.72 -18.02
C CYS A 20 18.09 42.54 -16.51
N LYS A 21 17.10 42.99 -15.72
CA LYS A 21 16.74 42.15 -14.59
C LYS A 21 15.97 41.02 -15.23
N GLU A 22 16.61 39.85 -15.35
CA GLU A 22 15.84 38.60 -15.39
C GLU A 22 14.89 38.75 -14.20
N ASP A 23 13.60 38.91 -14.48
CA ASP A 23 12.59 38.83 -13.45
C ASP A 23 12.88 37.50 -12.77
N PHE A 24 13.41 37.57 -11.54
CA PHE A 24 13.53 36.44 -10.66
C PHE A 24 12.10 36.07 -10.31
N LEU A 25 11.41 35.45 -11.27
CA LEU A 25 10.33 34.55 -11.02
C LEU A 25 10.99 33.51 -10.13
N GLU A 26 10.83 33.66 -8.82
CA GLU A 26 10.98 32.56 -7.90
C GLU A 26 10.01 31.49 -8.42
N GLU A 27 10.51 30.61 -9.30
CA GLU A 27 9.86 29.35 -9.59
C GLU A 27 9.81 28.64 -8.26
N THR A 28 8.69 28.77 -7.56
CA THR A 28 8.31 27.86 -6.49
C THR A 28 8.24 26.48 -7.14
N ASP A 29 9.35 25.75 -7.10
CA ASP A 29 9.44 24.35 -7.46
C ASP A 29 8.54 23.60 -6.47
N PHE A 30 7.30 23.36 -6.87
CA PHE A 30 6.43 22.38 -6.21
C PHE A 30 6.97 21.00 -6.54
N GLY A 31 8.12 20.67 -5.95
CA GLY A 31 8.82 19.42 -6.19
C GLY A 31 7.86 18.25 -5.97
N ILE A 32 7.62 17.48 -7.03
CA ILE A 32 6.89 16.23 -6.93
C ILE A 32 7.75 15.29 -6.08
N VAL A 33 7.30 15.01 -4.85
CA VAL A 33 7.99 14.10 -3.93
C VAL A 33 7.35 12.71 -3.95
N ALA A 34 8.16 11.70 -3.65
CA ALA A 34 7.67 10.33 -3.50
C ALA A 34 6.73 10.23 -2.27
N PRO A 35 5.78 9.28 -2.28
CA PRO A 35 4.92 9.05 -1.12
C PRO A 35 5.70 8.74 0.16
N SER A 36 5.12 9.03 1.32
CA SER A 36 5.72 8.72 2.63
C SER A 36 4.73 8.07 3.58
N ASN A 37 5.20 7.57 4.73
CA ASN A 37 4.37 6.90 5.74
C ASN A 37 3.53 5.75 5.18
N VAL A 38 4.15 4.89 4.35
CA VAL A 38 3.49 3.72 3.77
C VAL A 38 3.20 2.69 4.85
N ASN A 39 1.94 2.27 4.95
CA ASN A 39 1.44 1.28 5.89
C ASN A 39 0.17 0.59 5.35
N ALA A 40 -0.37 -0.40 6.05
CA ALA A 40 -1.70 -0.95 5.82
C ALA A 40 -2.46 -1.17 7.12
N THR A 41 -3.78 -1.21 6.98
CA THR A 41 -4.69 -1.73 8.01
C THR A 41 -5.29 -3.04 7.53
N PHE A 42 -5.43 -3.98 8.47
CA PHE A 42 -5.92 -5.32 8.20
C PHE A 42 -7.21 -5.58 8.99
N ASN A 43 -8.21 -6.13 8.31
CA ASN A 43 -9.44 -6.60 8.93
C ASN A 43 -9.60 -8.10 8.62
N ILE A 44 -9.47 -8.93 9.64
CA ILE A 44 -9.47 -10.40 9.54
C ILE A 44 -10.83 -10.91 10.00
N THR A 45 -11.46 -11.76 9.19
CA THR A 45 -12.69 -12.47 9.57
C THR A 45 -12.41 -13.52 10.66
N GLN A 46 -13.34 -13.68 11.61
CA GLN A 46 -13.18 -14.60 12.75
C GLN A 46 -13.95 -15.92 12.60
N ASP A 47 -14.07 -16.39 11.36
CA ASP A 47 -14.85 -17.58 10.96
C ASP A 47 -13.95 -18.73 10.43
N ASN A 48 -12.65 -18.68 10.71
CA ASN A 48 -11.63 -19.61 10.22
C ASN A 48 -11.53 -19.70 8.68
N THR A 49 -12.09 -18.74 7.94
CA THR A 49 -11.94 -18.70 6.47
C THR A 49 -10.59 -18.16 6.03
N GLY A 50 -9.91 -17.39 6.88
CA GLY A 50 -8.66 -16.71 6.53
C GLY A 50 -8.85 -15.49 5.63
N LEU A 51 -10.10 -15.03 5.43
CA LEU A 51 -10.36 -13.85 4.61
C LEU A 51 -9.91 -12.57 5.33
N VAL A 52 -8.98 -11.85 4.71
CA VAL A 52 -8.43 -10.58 5.18
C VAL A 52 -8.76 -9.47 4.19
N THR A 53 -9.27 -8.36 4.70
CA THR A 53 -9.44 -7.11 3.96
C THR A 53 -8.26 -6.18 4.28
N ILE A 54 -7.48 -5.83 3.26
CA ILE A 54 -6.27 -5.02 3.36
C ILE A 54 -6.58 -3.62 2.80
N THR A 55 -6.35 -2.59 3.61
CA THR A 55 -6.49 -1.19 3.19
C THR A 55 -5.14 -0.49 3.29
N PRO A 56 -4.41 -0.30 2.17
CA PRO A 56 -3.13 0.38 2.16
C PRO A 56 -3.29 1.89 2.35
N THR A 57 -2.30 2.51 2.98
CA THR A 57 -2.28 3.94 3.33
C THR A 57 -0.89 4.52 3.12
N ALA A 58 -0.80 5.74 2.61
CA ALA A 58 0.42 6.53 2.53
C ALA A 58 0.07 8.00 2.30
N VAL A 59 0.97 8.90 2.67
CA VAL A 59 0.88 10.34 2.37
C VAL A 59 1.35 10.57 0.94
N GLY A 60 0.56 11.26 0.12
CA GLY A 60 0.92 11.63 -1.25
C GLY A 60 0.77 10.50 -2.29
N ALA A 61 0.18 9.37 -1.92
CA ALA A 61 -0.11 8.26 -2.85
C ALA A 61 -1.50 8.39 -3.48
N ILE A 62 -1.59 8.08 -4.77
CA ILE A 62 -2.84 8.04 -5.55
C ILE A 62 -3.33 6.61 -5.80
N LYS A 63 -2.41 5.64 -5.81
CA LYS A 63 -2.70 4.21 -5.95
C LYS A 63 -1.64 3.35 -5.27
N PHE A 64 -1.97 2.09 -5.06
CA PHE A 64 -1.14 1.12 -4.38
C PHE A 64 -1.08 -0.20 -5.12
N ASP A 65 0.07 -0.85 -5.05
CA ASP A 65 0.23 -2.27 -5.36
C ASP A 65 0.52 -3.01 -4.05
N VAL A 66 -0.11 -4.17 -3.85
CA VAL A 66 -0.03 -4.99 -2.65
C VAL A 66 0.45 -6.38 -3.03
N ASP A 67 1.62 -6.76 -2.50
CA ASP A 67 2.15 -8.11 -2.52
C ASP A 67 1.74 -8.80 -1.22
N PHE A 68 1.04 -9.92 -1.34
CA PHE A 68 0.51 -10.67 -0.20
C PHE A 68 1.58 -11.45 0.56
N GLY A 69 2.79 -11.62 0.03
CA GLY A 69 3.88 -12.29 0.73
C GLY A 69 3.73 -13.81 0.88
N ASP A 70 2.71 -14.41 0.26
CA ASP A 70 2.44 -15.85 0.23
C ASP A 70 2.69 -16.50 -1.14
N GLY A 71 3.20 -15.71 -2.10
CA GLY A 71 3.47 -16.14 -3.47
C GLY A 71 2.28 -16.00 -4.42
N SER A 72 1.15 -15.47 -3.96
CA SER A 72 -0.01 -15.14 -4.81
C SER A 72 0.28 -13.97 -5.75
N GLU A 73 -0.60 -13.76 -6.73
CA GLU A 73 -0.50 -12.63 -7.66
C GLU A 73 -0.60 -11.28 -6.91
N ILE A 74 0.29 -10.34 -7.24
CA ILE A 74 0.29 -8.99 -6.69
C ILE A 74 -0.98 -8.26 -7.11
N ALA A 75 -1.73 -7.71 -6.15
CA ALA A 75 -2.86 -6.86 -6.43
C ALA A 75 -2.39 -5.47 -6.81
N THR A 76 -2.66 -5.03 -8.04
CA THR A 76 -2.16 -3.75 -8.57
C THR A 76 -3.25 -2.70 -8.73
N GLY A 77 -2.86 -1.43 -8.68
CA GLY A 77 -3.74 -0.30 -9.02
C GLY A 77 -4.88 -0.04 -8.02
N ILE A 78 -4.72 -0.43 -6.76
CA ILE A 78 -5.69 -0.17 -5.70
C ILE A 78 -5.73 1.34 -5.45
N ALA A 79 -6.86 1.99 -5.76
CA ALA A 79 -7.01 3.43 -5.56
C ALA A 79 -6.94 3.80 -4.07
N ALA A 80 -6.46 5.02 -3.77
CA ALA A 80 -6.42 5.51 -2.39
C ALA A 80 -7.80 5.45 -1.72
N GLY A 81 -7.84 4.94 -0.48
CA GLY A 81 -9.08 4.72 0.28
C GLY A 81 -9.90 3.49 -0.15
N LYS A 82 -9.41 2.69 -1.11
CA LYS A 82 -9.97 1.38 -1.44
C LYS A 82 -9.19 0.27 -0.75
N HIS A 83 -9.77 -0.93 -0.78
CA HIS A 83 -9.22 -2.12 -0.16
C HIS A 83 -9.17 -3.27 -1.17
N VAL A 84 -8.33 -4.25 -0.86
CA VAL A 84 -8.28 -5.54 -1.53
C VAL A 84 -8.60 -6.63 -0.51
N LYS A 85 -9.17 -7.74 -0.97
CA LYS A 85 -9.41 -8.91 -0.15
C LYS A 85 -8.54 -10.06 -0.62
N HIS A 86 -7.98 -10.81 0.31
CA HIS A 86 -7.21 -12.01 0.04
C HIS A 86 -7.44 -13.04 1.14
N THR A 87 -7.39 -14.30 0.77
CA THR A 87 -7.57 -15.41 1.72
C THR A 87 -6.22 -16.00 2.06
N PHE A 88 -5.84 -15.93 3.33
CA PHE A 88 -4.57 -16.40 3.84
C PHE A 88 -4.72 -17.70 4.62
N THR A 89 -3.65 -18.48 4.63
CA THR A 89 -3.47 -19.57 5.61
C THR A 89 -3.00 -19.00 6.96
N GLU A 90 -3.21 -19.77 8.03
CA GLU A 90 -2.68 -19.45 9.36
C GLU A 90 -1.15 -19.43 9.32
N ALA A 91 -0.59 -18.23 9.39
CA ALA A 91 0.83 -17.94 9.44
C ALA A 91 1.04 -16.44 9.70
N THR A 92 2.29 -16.06 9.91
CA THR A 92 2.74 -14.68 9.77
C THR A 92 3.16 -14.44 8.33
N HIS A 93 2.54 -13.46 7.68
CA HIS A 93 2.81 -13.03 6.31
C HIS A 93 3.45 -11.65 6.30
N SER A 94 4.43 -11.44 5.42
CA SER A 94 5.09 -10.14 5.24
C SER A 94 4.49 -9.44 4.02
N ILE A 95 3.56 -8.51 4.25
CA ILE A 95 2.80 -7.85 3.19
C ILE A 95 3.64 -6.71 2.61
N GLY A 96 3.94 -6.77 1.32
CA GLY A 96 4.62 -5.70 0.59
C GLY A 96 3.62 -4.67 0.09
N ILE A 97 3.88 -3.39 0.34
CA ILE A 97 3.04 -2.28 -0.13
C ILE A 97 3.90 -1.33 -0.94
N THR A 98 3.53 -1.14 -2.19
CA THR A 98 4.13 -0.11 -3.05
C THR A 98 3.13 1.02 -3.23
N ALA A 99 3.40 2.15 -2.58
CA ALA A 99 2.64 3.37 -2.75
C ALA A 99 3.14 4.14 -3.98
N ILE A 100 2.22 4.57 -4.85
CA ILE A 100 2.53 5.28 -6.09
C ILE A 100 1.86 6.66 -6.04
N GLY A 101 2.69 7.71 -6.12
CA GLY A 101 2.25 9.11 -6.08
C GLY A 101 2.22 9.78 -7.45
N LEU A 102 2.22 11.11 -7.43
CA LEU A 102 2.33 11.93 -8.63
C LEU A 102 3.69 11.70 -9.32
N GLY A 103 3.74 11.90 -10.65
CA GLY A 103 4.95 11.67 -11.44
C GLY A 103 5.44 10.21 -11.45
N ASN A 104 4.60 9.24 -11.05
CA ASN A 104 4.94 7.83 -10.88
C ASN A 104 6.07 7.56 -9.87
N LEU A 105 6.32 8.48 -8.93
CA LEU A 105 7.25 8.24 -7.84
C LEU A 105 6.68 7.19 -6.89
N LYS A 106 7.54 6.30 -6.40
CA LYS A 106 7.14 5.12 -5.63
C LYS A 106 7.90 5.04 -4.32
N THR A 107 7.20 4.54 -3.29
CA THR A 107 7.78 4.17 -2.01
C THR A 107 7.25 2.81 -1.62
N ALA A 108 8.15 1.89 -1.27
CA ALA A 108 7.79 0.55 -0.83
C ALA A 108 7.99 0.42 0.69
N ALA A 109 7.10 -0.33 1.34
CA ALA A 109 7.24 -0.75 2.73
C ALA A 109 6.73 -2.18 2.89
N SER A 110 7.16 -2.83 3.96
CA SER A 110 6.70 -4.16 4.36
C SER A 110 6.00 -4.06 5.70
N VAL A 111 4.83 -4.69 5.82
CA VAL A 111 3.99 -4.69 7.02
C VAL A 111 3.66 -6.13 7.38
N GLU A 112 3.91 -6.51 8.63
CA GLU A 112 3.65 -7.86 9.12
C GLU A 112 2.14 -8.07 9.39
N LEU A 113 1.61 -9.18 8.90
CA LEU A 113 0.24 -9.65 9.11
C LEU A 113 0.27 -11.02 9.80
N MET A 114 -0.31 -11.11 11.00
CA MET A 114 -0.49 -12.38 11.69
C MET A 114 -1.93 -12.88 11.49
N VAL A 115 -2.09 -14.05 10.88
CA VAL A 115 -3.39 -14.71 10.72
C VAL A 115 -3.42 -15.92 11.63
N SER A 116 -4.42 -16.01 12.51
CA SER A 116 -4.62 -17.15 13.41
C SER A 116 -6.09 -17.55 13.49
N PHE A 117 -6.32 -18.85 13.58
CA PHE A 117 -7.67 -19.44 13.61
C PHE A 117 -8.11 -19.78 15.02
N LYS A 118 -9.42 -19.90 15.21
CA LYS A 118 -9.99 -20.36 16.48
C LYS A 118 -9.71 -21.85 16.64
N ALA A 119 -9.21 -22.22 17.82
CA ALA A 119 -9.09 -23.62 18.20
C ALA A 119 -10.47 -24.30 18.26
N PRO A 120 -10.55 -25.61 17.94
CA PRO A 120 -11.80 -26.37 18.03
C PRO A 120 -12.47 -26.29 19.40
N GLN A 121 -13.80 -26.23 19.41
CA GLN A 121 -14.62 -26.19 20.63
C GLN A 121 -15.68 -27.28 20.61
N ASN A 122 -16.25 -27.60 21.79
CA ASN A 122 -17.39 -28.52 21.91
C ASN A 122 -17.17 -29.90 21.26
N LEU A 123 -16.00 -30.49 21.49
CA LEU A 123 -15.66 -31.82 20.97
C LEU A 123 -16.67 -32.87 21.45
N VAL A 124 -17.36 -33.49 20.50
CA VAL A 124 -18.24 -34.65 20.69
C VAL A 124 -17.59 -35.84 20.02
N VAL A 125 -17.47 -36.94 20.77
CA VAL A 125 -16.93 -38.20 20.28
C VAL A 125 -18.02 -39.26 20.34
N ALA A 126 -18.34 -39.84 19.18
CA ALA A 126 -19.23 -40.98 19.04
C ALA A 126 -18.39 -42.23 18.76
N MET A 127 -18.65 -43.30 19.50
CA MET A 127 -18.02 -44.60 19.31
C MET A 127 -19.10 -45.65 19.04
N THR A 128 -18.99 -46.36 17.93
CA THR A 128 -19.94 -47.39 17.52
C THR A 128 -19.20 -48.65 17.12
N ASN A 129 -19.62 -49.81 17.61
CA ASN A 129 -19.10 -51.09 17.10
C ASN A 129 -19.62 -51.32 15.67
N SER A 130 -18.74 -51.76 14.78
CA SER A 130 -19.12 -52.13 13.42
C SER A 130 -20.09 -53.31 13.45
N THR A 131 -21.21 -53.19 12.74
CA THR A 131 -22.22 -54.25 12.63
C THR A 131 -21.88 -55.29 11.59
N THR A 132 -20.88 -55.04 10.75
CA THR A 132 -20.47 -55.89 9.62
C THR A 132 -19.07 -56.49 9.81
N VAL A 133 -18.20 -55.87 10.60
CA VAL A 133 -16.83 -56.34 10.84
C VAL A 133 -16.60 -56.65 12.31
N SER A 134 -16.24 -57.90 12.60
CA SER A 134 -15.97 -58.34 13.97
C SER A 134 -14.74 -57.63 14.54
N ARG A 135 -14.86 -57.18 15.80
CA ARG A 135 -13.79 -56.49 16.56
C ARG A 135 -13.35 -55.13 15.99
N GLN A 136 -14.18 -54.51 15.15
CA GLN A 136 -13.96 -53.13 14.69
C GLN A 136 -14.85 -52.15 15.47
N VAL A 137 -14.24 -51.04 15.90
CA VAL A 137 -14.92 -49.89 16.52
C VAL A 137 -14.71 -48.68 15.61
N ASP A 138 -15.78 -48.07 15.18
CA ASP A 138 -15.76 -46.83 14.41
C ASP A 138 -15.87 -45.65 15.40
N VAL A 139 -14.95 -44.69 15.25
CA VAL A 139 -14.87 -43.50 16.10
C VAL A 139 -15.07 -42.28 15.21
N VAL A 140 -16.07 -41.46 15.54
CA VAL A 140 -16.33 -40.18 14.88
C VAL A 140 -16.18 -39.08 15.90
N ALA A 141 -15.33 -38.11 15.59
CA ALA A 141 -15.13 -36.91 16.40
C ALA A 141 -15.61 -35.70 15.60
N THR A 142 -16.48 -34.90 16.20
CA THR A 142 -16.97 -33.63 15.64
C THR A 142 -16.73 -32.53 16.65
N ALA A 143 -16.25 -31.37 16.21
CA ALA A 143 -16.05 -30.20 17.03
C ALA A 143 -16.41 -28.95 16.23
N ASP A 144 -16.81 -27.88 16.92
CA ASP A 144 -16.97 -26.57 16.30
C ASP A 144 -15.60 -26.04 15.88
N TYR A 145 -15.51 -25.37 14.73
CA TYR A 145 -14.28 -24.76 14.20
C TYR A 145 -13.14 -25.77 13.88
N ALA A 146 -13.46 -27.05 13.66
CA ALA A 146 -12.52 -28.13 13.31
C ALA A 146 -12.62 -28.59 11.84
#